data_AF-A0A2D6HGG7-F1
#
_entry.id   AF-A0A2D6HGG7-F1
#
_cell.length_a   1.000
_cell.length_b   1.000
_cell.length_c   1.000
_cell.angle_alpha   90.00
_cell.angle_beta   90.00
_cell.angle_gamma   90.00
#
_symmetry.space_group_name_H-M   'P 1'
#
loop_
_entity.id
_entity.type
_entity.pdbx_description
1 polymer ?
#
loop_
_entity_poly.entity_id
_entity_poly.type
_entity_poly.pdbx_seq_one_letter_code
_entity_poly.pdbx_strand_id
1 'polypeptide(L)'
;MQRTSAAACALLSLFPAQDLAPSLGYANRLDVFGVRIEGTQEVDDDWLYLTALVFERMTRASEPYDLRARLSANGFRILLAGEDEPLGDLPEYADHDIPEDVGGLGGNPGEPTVAVRVGHPHTLIHELAHGIYHTVIQFAELDGSSDPEVVEAPPAAGSFTARLREAYDTALAAGTWAGVYLDAHADEYWAEGVALWFRCPERNFASELRAELLPGQSELLERDPRAFLVARDPALAALADEVFTAEDWWPATMGVHGRDRLEFPSQEEHGPGDGEERPPDRSPAGLSPPAPTSFDLAPLPSEGRLAAFAGRFARTIEVFGVTVVATADVGEGKVAHAARILAEWMDNDEDGVVDDPRVAARLIEGGAFLVMFASERDARRAMRGLERAAERAGLRIGQDLYGDETLPDGPPHRRGAGRFDATLEEVWHLVSNGWCAAYPGAFAYEPGSRLTDAMDVARGGRFRTIPRETPEGAWYHYDDETCGYECMAAEYFYWTLTSWLGGQDYPGRAEEIAGEWECPTPELLERRDAAVHRLLTDPAFALPRVLPDGVYRGMGAR
;
A
#
# COMPACT_ATOMS: atom_id res chain seq x y z
N MET A 1 -26.26 -24.45 -11.92
CA MET A 1 -25.24 -24.47 -12.98
C MET A 1 -24.43 -23.20 -12.83
N GLN A 2 -23.32 -23.28 -12.09
CA GLN A 2 -22.39 -22.16 -11.91
C GLN A 2 -21.78 -21.82 -13.26
N ARG A 3 -21.89 -20.56 -13.67
CA ARG A 3 -21.13 -20.02 -14.81
C ARG A 3 -19.69 -19.90 -14.33
N THR A 4 -18.83 -20.83 -14.71
CA THR A 4 -17.38 -20.60 -14.67
C THR A 4 -17.08 -19.40 -15.56
N SER A 5 -16.43 -18.37 -15.01
CA SER A 5 -15.97 -17.21 -15.77
C SER A 5 -15.05 -17.65 -16.92
N ALA A 6 -15.07 -16.95 -18.05
CA ALA A 6 -14.15 -17.20 -19.17
C ALA A 6 -12.67 -17.19 -18.72
N ALA A 7 -12.34 -16.46 -17.64
CA ALA A 7 -11.02 -16.46 -17.03
C ALA A 7 -10.69 -17.76 -16.26
N ALA A 8 -11.68 -18.37 -15.59
CA ALA A 8 -11.53 -19.69 -14.97
C ALA A 8 -11.38 -20.80 -16.03
N CYS A 9 -12.08 -20.67 -17.17
CA CYS A 9 -11.87 -21.55 -18.32
C CYS A 9 -10.50 -21.35 -19.00
N ALA A 10 -9.97 -20.12 -19.04
CA ALA A 10 -8.63 -19.84 -19.56
C ALA A 10 -7.57 -20.53 -18.70
N LEU A 11 -7.61 -20.36 -17.36
CA LEU A 11 -6.73 -21.08 -16.42
C LEU A 11 -6.75 -22.58 -16.69
N LEU A 12 -7.92 -23.22 -16.73
CA LEU A 12 -8.05 -24.67 -17.01
C LEU A 12 -7.41 -25.12 -18.33
N SER A 13 -7.32 -24.25 -19.34
CA SER A 13 -6.73 -24.54 -20.66
C SER A 13 -5.22 -24.31 -20.75
N LEU A 14 -4.61 -23.63 -19.75
CA LEU A 14 -3.19 -23.29 -19.74
C LEU A 14 -2.25 -24.42 -19.32
N PHE A 15 -2.82 -25.54 -18.83
CA PHE A 15 -2.05 -26.52 -18.08
C PHE A 15 -1.90 -27.89 -18.78
N PRO A 16 -0.96 -28.06 -19.73
CA PRO A 16 -0.32 -29.34 -19.96
C PRO A 16 1.02 -29.43 -19.19
N ALA A 17 1.21 -30.57 -18.50
CA ALA A 17 2.40 -31.07 -17.79
C ALA A 17 2.66 -30.56 -16.35
N GLN A 18 1.90 -31.08 -15.39
CA GLN A 18 2.21 -30.99 -13.94
C GLN A 18 3.16 -32.09 -13.41
N ASP A 19 3.85 -32.84 -14.27
CA ASP A 19 4.67 -34.00 -13.83
C ASP A 19 6.19 -33.80 -13.96
N LEU A 20 6.67 -32.57 -14.16
CA LEU A 20 8.10 -32.27 -14.19
C LEU A 20 8.55 -31.61 -12.90
N ALA A 21 9.58 -32.18 -12.28
CA ALA A 21 10.18 -31.61 -11.09
C ALA A 21 10.71 -30.18 -11.36
N PRO A 22 10.64 -29.28 -10.36
CA PRO A 22 11.31 -27.99 -10.42
C PRO A 22 12.83 -28.17 -10.54
N SER A 23 13.49 -27.14 -11.04
CA SER A 23 14.96 -27.07 -11.07
C SER A 23 15.53 -27.00 -9.66
N LEU A 24 16.81 -27.33 -9.51
CA LEU A 24 17.49 -27.23 -8.22
C LEU A 24 17.43 -25.78 -7.70
N GLY A 25 17.01 -25.60 -6.45
CA GLY A 25 16.79 -24.28 -5.84
C GLY A 25 15.35 -23.79 -5.88
N TYR A 26 14.46 -24.48 -6.60
CA TYR A 26 13.05 -24.13 -6.72
C TYR A 26 12.15 -25.20 -6.10
N ALA A 27 11.05 -24.77 -5.47
CA ALA A 27 10.09 -25.65 -4.80
C ALA A 27 8.87 -25.95 -5.68
N ASN A 28 8.46 -24.97 -6.48
CA ASN A 28 7.25 -25.02 -7.29
C ASN A 28 7.54 -24.69 -8.74
N ARG A 29 6.75 -25.29 -9.65
CA ARG A 29 6.88 -25.08 -11.10
C ARG A 29 5.53 -25.14 -11.81
N LEU A 30 5.34 -24.25 -12.78
CA LEU A 30 4.30 -24.33 -13.81
C LEU A 30 4.94 -24.18 -15.20
N ASP A 31 4.46 -24.95 -16.16
CA ASP A 31 4.77 -24.75 -17.58
C ASP A 31 3.54 -24.20 -18.30
N VAL A 32 3.68 -23.03 -18.92
CA VAL A 32 2.60 -22.32 -19.61
C VAL A 32 3.08 -21.95 -21.02
N PHE A 33 2.45 -22.54 -22.03
CA PHE A 33 2.85 -22.38 -23.45
C PHE A 33 4.33 -22.73 -23.74
N GLY A 34 4.92 -23.61 -22.93
CA GLY A 34 6.34 -23.99 -23.04
C GLY A 34 7.31 -22.98 -22.42
N VAL A 35 6.82 -21.93 -21.77
CA VAL A 35 7.58 -21.08 -20.85
C VAL A 35 7.47 -21.65 -19.45
N ARG A 36 8.60 -21.68 -18.74
CA ARG A 36 8.66 -22.21 -17.39
C ARG A 36 8.56 -21.09 -16.37
N ILE A 37 7.66 -21.26 -15.40
CA ILE A 37 7.50 -20.41 -14.23
C ILE A 37 7.96 -21.22 -13.02
N GLU A 38 9.00 -20.79 -12.31
CA GLU A 38 9.53 -21.48 -11.13
C GLU A 38 9.53 -20.55 -9.92
N GLY A 39 9.05 -21.05 -8.78
CA GLY A 39 9.05 -20.32 -7.51
C GLY A 39 9.91 -21.02 -6.47
N THR A 40 10.63 -20.23 -5.67
CA THR A 40 11.33 -20.75 -4.49
C THR A 40 10.34 -21.26 -3.44
N GLN A 41 10.84 -21.81 -2.34
CA GLN A 41 9.98 -22.29 -1.26
C GLN A 41 9.19 -21.16 -0.57
N GLU A 42 9.66 -19.92 -0.68
CA GLU A 42 9.04 -18.73 -0.08
C GLU A 42 7.95 -18.12 -0.96
N VAL A 43 7.72 -18.66 -2.16
CA VAL A 43 6.68 -18.19 -3.09
C VAL A 43 5.40 -19.00 -2.90
N ASP A 44 4.33 -18.32 -2.47
CA ASP A 44 2.99 -18.91 -2.41
C ASP A 44 2.50 -19.36 -3.78
N ASP A 45 1.82 -20.50 -3.84
CA ASP A 45 1.28 -21.08 -5.08
C ASP A 45 0.38 -20.09 -5.85
N ASP A 46 -0.34 -19.21 -5.15
CA ASP A 46 -1.19 -18.17 -5.74
C ASP A 46 -0.41 -17.23 -6.67
N TRP A 47 0.86 -16.94 -6.34
CA TRP A 47 1.73 -16.13 -7.19
C TRP A 47 2.18 -16.87 -8.44
N LEU A 48 2.37 -18.19 -8.40
CA LEU A 48 2.61 -18.96 -9.63
C LEU A 48 1.41 -18.89 -10.57
N TYR A 49 0.18 -19.01 -10.04
CA TYR A 49 -1.03 -18.95 -10.85
C TYR A 49 -1.35 -17.53 -11.36
N LEU A 50 -1.13 -16.50 -10.54
CA LEU A 50 -1.22 -15.12 -10.97
C LEU A 50 -0.22 -14.84 -12.10
N THR A 51 1.02 -15.31 -11.95
CA THR A 51 2.06 -15.19 -12.97
C THR A 51 1.66 -15.85 -14.28
N ALA A 52 1.14 -17.08 -14.21
CA ALA A 52 0.61 -17.79 -15.37
C ALA A 52 -0.50 -17.01 -16.09
N LEU A 53 -1.42 -16.39 -15.34
CA LEU A 53 -2.53 -15.63 -15.89
C LEU A 53 -2.06 -14.30 -16.50
N VAL A 54 -1.20 -13.55 -15.82
CA VAL A 54 -0.61 -12.31 -16.34
C VAL A 54 0.17 -12.61 -17.63
N PHE A 55 1.03 -13.62 -17.60
CA PHE A 55 1.78 -14.07 -18.77
C PHE A 55 0.86 -14.46 -19.93
N GLU A 56 -0.20 -15.21 -19.67
CA GLU A 56 -1.20 -15.58 -20.68
C GLU A 56 -1.84 -14.34 -21.31
N ARG A 57 -2.26 -13.37 -20.50
CA ARG A 57 -2.93 -12.16 -20.98
C ARG A 57 -1.99 -11.26 -21.79
N MET A 58 -0.77 -11.06 -21.30
CA MET A 58 0.24 -10.26 -22.00
C MET A 58 0.64 -10.91 -23.33
N THR A 59 0.73 -12.23 -23.41
CA THR A 59 1.23 -12.93 -24.62
C THR A 59 0.14 -13.36 -25.60
N ARG A 60 -1.11 -12.88 -25.45
CA ARG A 60 -2.25 -13.37 -26.23
C ARG A 60 -2.25 -12.93 -27.69
N ALA A 61 -1.61 -11.80 -28.01
CA ALA A 61 -1.48 -11.34 -29.38
C ALA A 61 -0.65 -12.33 -30.21
N SER A 62 -1.25 -12.85 -31.30
CA SER A 62 -0.55 -13.74 -32.23
C SER A 62 0.23 -13.00 -33.31
N GLU A 63 -0.11 -11.73 -33.54
CA GLU A 63 0.52 -10.85 -34.53
C GLU A 63 1.00 -9.57 -33.83
N PRO A 64 2.07 -8.93 -34.30
CA PRO A 64 2.92 -9.37 -35.43
C PRO A 64 4.03 -10.35 -35.02
N TYR A 65 4.17 -10.65 -33.72
CA TYR A 65 5.35 -11.34 -33.19
C TYR A 65 5.14 -12.81 -32.80
N ASP A 66 3.91 -13.32 -32.64
CA ASP A 66 3.62 -14.64 -32.05
C ASP A 66 4.42 -14.89 -30.75
N LEU A 67 4.10 -14.09 -29.73
CA LEU A 67 4.90 -13.99 -28.50
C LEU A 67 5.11 -15.34 -27.83
N ARG A 68 4.05 -16.14 -27.69
CA ARG A 68 4.10 -17.45 -27.01
C ARG A 68 5.06 -18.42 -27.68
N ALA A 69 4.97 -18.54 -29.01
CA ALA A 69 5.82 -19.46 -29.77
C ALA A 69 7.29 -19.03 -29.70
N ARG A 70 7.57 -17.73 -29.82
CA ARG A 70 8.94 -17.20 -29.79
C ARG A 70 9.58 -17.26 -28.41
N LEU A 71 8.86 -16.88 -27.35
CA LEU A 71 9.34 -17.00 -25.96
C LEU A 71 9.69 -18.45 -25.64
N SER A 72 8.81 -19.39 -26.02
CA SER A 72 9.05 -20.83 -25.87
C SER A 72 10.29 -21.30 -26.66
N ALA A 73 10.39 -20.93 -27.94
CA ALA A 73 11.51 -21.30 -28.80
C ALA A 73 12.86 -20.72 -28.32
N ASN A 74 12.84 -19.54 -27.73
CA ASN A 74 14.01 -18.85 -27.19
C ASN A 74 14.33 -19.28 -25.75
N GLY A 75 13.56 -20.22 -25.17
CA GLY A 75 13.83 -20.80 -23.86
C GLY A 75 13.52 -19.86 -22.69
N PHE A 76 12.52 -18.98 -22.85
CA PHE A 76 12.16 -17.99 -21.84
C PHE A 76 11.73 -18.64 -20.51
N ARG A 77 12.20 -18.07 -19.41
CA ARG A 77 11.90 -18.51 -18.03
C ARG A 77 11.48 -17.32 -17.17
N ILE A 78 10.57 -17.60 -16.24
CA ILE A 78 10.11 -16.66 -15.22
C ILE A 78 10.44 -17.27 -13.86
N LEU A 79 11.28 -16.57 -13.09
CA LEU A 79 11.72 -16.99 -11.77
C LEU A 79 11.05 -16.10 -10.73
N LEU A 80 10.48 -16.70 -9.71
CA LEU A 80 9.81 -16.01 -8.63
C LEU A 80 10.60 -16.24 -7.34
N ALA A 81 10.94 -15.16 -6.66
CA ALA A 81 11.49 -15.15 -5.32
C ALA A 81 10.44 -14.63 -4.34
N GLY A 82 10.54 -15.03 -3.08
CA GLY A 82 9.72 -14.48 -2.00
C GLY A 82 9.84 -12.96 -1.90
N GLU A 83 8.84 -12.29 -1.32
CA GLU A 83 8.83 -10.82 -1.21
C GLU A 83 10.04 -10.28 -0.43
N ASP A 84 10.60 -11.06 0.49
CA ASP A 84 11.81 -10.74 1.27
C ASP A 84 13.09 -11.33 0.70
N GLU A 85 12.98 -12.23 -0.29
CA GLU A 85 14.11 -13.00 -0.78
C GLU A 85 14.89 -12.15 -1.81
N PRO A 86 16.17 -11.84 -1.55
CA PRO A 86 16.99 -11.12 -2.51
C PRO A 86 17.10 -11.91 -3.82
N LEU A 87 16.94 -11.25 -4.96
CA LEU A 87 17.09 -11.92 -6.25
C LEU A 87 18.50 -12.50 -6.47
N GLY A 88 19.52 -11.92 -5.82
CA GLY A 88 20.89 -12.45 -5.81
C GLY A 88 21.02 -13.84 -5.20
N ASP A 89 20.08 -14.26 -4.34
CA ASP A 89 20.10 -15.60 -3.72
C ASP A 89 19.56 -16.70 -4.66
N LEU A 90 18.93 -16.32 -5.78
CA LEU A 90 18.47 -17.29 -6.76
C LEU A 90 19.66 -18.00 -7.44
N PRO A 91 19.52 -19.30 -7.80
CA PRO A 91 20.61 -20.08 -8.39
C PRO A 91 21.26 -19.44 -9.62
N GLU A 92 20.49 -18.71 -10.42
CA GLU A 92 20.93 -18.02 -11.63
C GLU A 92 21.81 -16.78 -11.35
N TYR A 93 21.70 -16.18 -10.16
CA TYR A 93 22.38 -14.94 -9.78
C TYR A 93 23.35 -15.10 -8.60
N ALA A 94 23.57 -16.33 -8.12
CA ALA A 94 24.40 -16.61 -6.94
C ALA A 94 25.86 -16.08 -7.01
N ASP A 95 26.38 -15.87 -8.22
CA ASP A 95 27.73 -15.33 -8.46
C ASP A 95 27.73 -13.83 -8.84
N HIS A 96 26.56 -13.17 -8.79
CA HIS A 96 26.38 -11.76 -9.14
C HIS A 96 26.19 -10.90 -7.87
N ASP A 97 26.75 -9.69 -7.90
CA ASP A 97 26.57 -8.70 -6.83
C ASP A 97 25.28 -7.91 -7.09
N ILE A 98 24.13 -8.51 -6.75
CA ILE A 98 22.81 -7.92 -6.90
C ILE A 98 22.40 -7.23 -5.59
N PRO A 99 22.06 -5.94 -5.59
CA PRO A 99 21.55 -5.26 -4.40
C PRO A 99 20.27 -5.90 -3.85
N GLU A 100 20.14 -5.95 -2.52
CA GLU A 100 19.02 -6.63 -1.83
C GLU A 100 17.65 -5.98 -2.08
N ASP A 101 17.63 -4.72 -2.51
CA ASP A 101 16.43 -3.92 -2.77
C ASP A 101 15.90 -4.07 -4.21
N VAL A 102 16.63 -4.74 -5.10
CA VAL A 102 16.17 -4.99 -6.47
C VAL A 102 14.92 -5.89 -6.46
N GLY A 103 13.82 -5.36 -6.99
CA GLY A 103 12.52 -6.03 -7.06
C GLY A 103 12.33 -6.92 -8.29
N GLY A 104 13.04 -6.61 -9.38
CA GLY A 104 12.94 -7.30 -10.66
C GLY A 104 14.28 -7.28 -11.39
N LEU A 105 14.54 -8.34 -12.15
CA LEU A 105 15.71 -8.48 -13.00
C LEU A 105 15.34 -9.17 -14.30
N GLY A 106 16.09 -8.83 -15.34
CA GLY A 106 16.28 -9.69 -16.49
C GLY A 106 15.51 -9.24 -17.72
N GLY A 107 15.43 -10.17 -18.66
CA GLY A 107 15.05 -9.82 -20.02
C GLY A 107 16.11 -8.97 -20.70
N ASN A 108 17.41 -9.11 -20.40
CA ASN A 108 18.44 -8.46 -21.19
C ASN A 108 18.58 -9.13 -22.57
N PRO A 109 19.19 -8.46 -23.56
CA PRO A 109 19.52 -9.06 -24.85
C PRO A 109 20.37 -10.33 -24.66
N GLY A 110 19.82 -11.50 -24.99
CA GLY A 110 20.48 -12.80 -24.82
C GLY A 110 20.27 -13.50 -23.48
N GLU A 111 19.54 -12.87 -22.55
CA GLU A 111 19.12 -13.48 -21.28
C GLU A 111 17.62 -13.78 -21.34
N PRO A 112 17.20 -15.00 -21.73
CA PRO A 112 15.80 -15.36 -21.84
C PRO A 112 15.22 -15.68 -20.44
N THR A 113 15.49 -14.85 -19.45
CA THR A 113 15.06 -15.07 -18.07
C THR A 113 14.69 -13.75 -17.44
N VAL A 114 13.53 -13.71 -16.81
CA VAL A 114 13.14 -12.65 -15.88
C VAL A 114 13.00 -13.24 -14.48
N ALA A 115 13.38 -12.47 -13.48
CA ALA A 115 13.28 -12.82 -12.08
C ALA A 115 12.54 -11.71 -11.33
N VAL A 116 11.57 -12.09 -10.52
CA VAL A 116 10.64 -11.15 -9.88
C VAL A 116 10.50 -11.51 -8.41
N ARG A 117 10.66 -10.52 -7.53
CA ARG A 117 10.19 -10.62 -6.16
C ARG A 117 8.68 -10.43 -6.15
N VAL A 118 7.98 -11.39 -5.58
CA VAL A 118 6.53 -11.30 -5.43
C VAL A 118 6.17 -10.17 -4.46
N GLY A 119 5.00 -9.55 -4.63
CA GLY A 119 4.53 -8.49 -3.73
C GLY A 119 3.46 -7.61 -4.39
N HIS A 120 3.75 -7.09 -5.59
CA HIS A 120 2.78 -6.34 -6.39
C HIS A 120 2.84 -6.75 -7.87
N PRO A 121 1.71 -6.90 -8.60
CA PRO A 121 1.72 -7.36 -9.99
C PRO A 121 2.43 -6.40 -10.96
N HIS A 122 2.65 -5.15 -10.56
CA HIS A 122 3.40 -4.16 -11.31
C HIS A 122 4.78 -4.67 -11.73
N THR A 123 5.61 -5.10 -10.76
CA THR A 123 6.97 -5.59 -11.02
C THR A 123 6.97 -6.78 -11.97
N LEU A 124 5.99 -7.69 -11.84
CA LEU A 124 5.85 -8.80 -12.78
C LEU A 124 5.56 -8.32 -14.22
N ILE A 125 4.64 -7.38 -14.39
CA ILE A 125 4.28 -6.86 -15.72
C ILE A 125 5.45 -6.08 -16.31
N HIS A 126 6.13 -5.29 -15.49
CA HIS A 126 7.34 -4.55 -15.84
C HIS A 126 8.43 -5.49 -16.37
N GLU A 127 8.83 -6.50 -15.60
CA GLU A 127 9.86 -7.45 -16.03
C GLU A 127 9.45 -8.29 -17.24
N LEU A 128 8.17 -8.69 -17.31
CA LEU A 128 7.66 -9.36 -18.52
C LEU A 128 7.72 -8.46 -19.76
N ALA A 129 7.54 -7.15 -19.62
CA ALA A 129 7.66 -6.21 -20.73
C ALA A 129 9.10 -6.13 -21.25
N HIS A 130 10.09 -6.06 -20.35
CA HIS A 130 11.52 -6.20 -20.68
C HIS A 130 11.80 -7.53 -21.38
N GLY A 131 11.40 -8.63 -20.76
CA GLY A 131 11.60 -9.98 -21.27
C GLY A 131 11.01 -10.19 -22.67
N ILE A 132 9.78 -9.72 -22.91
CA ILE A 132 9.13 -9.80 -24.23
C ILE A 132 9.88 -8.95 -25.25
N TYR A 133 10.22 -7.71 -24.93
CA TYR A 133 10.91 -6.82 -25.84
C TYR A 133 12.27 -7.39 -26.24
N HIS A 134 13.13 -7.73 -25.28
CA HIS A 134 14.48 -8.16 -25.58
C HIS A 134 14.56 -9.60 -26.10
N THR A 135 13.74 -10.53 -25.61
CA THR A 135 13.81 -11.95 -26.01
C THR A 135 13.05 -12.21 -27.31
N VAL A 136 12.08 -11.37 -27.69
CA VAL A 136 11.26 -11.60 -28.89
C VAL A 136 11.49 -10.54 -29.94
N ILE A 137 11.24 -9.28 -29.60
CA ILE A 137 11.18 -8.18 -30.56
C ILE A 137 12.60 -7.82 -30.99
N GLN A 138 13.41 -7.33 -30.06
CA GLN A 138 14.78 -6.91 -30.34
C GLN A 138 15.63 -8.09 -30.80
N PHE A 139 15.52 -9.26 -30.17
CA PHE A 139 16.23 -10.45 -30.62
C PHE A 139 15.94 -10.80 -32.09
N ALA A 140 14.69 -10.67 -32.54
CA ALA A 140 14.36 -10.87 -33.95
C ALA A 140 14.91 -9.77 -34.86
N GLU A 141 14.91 -8.51 -34.41
CA GLU A 141 15.51 -7.38 -35.15
C GLU A 141 17.03 -7.52 -35.31
N LEU A 142 17.69 -8.22 -34.39
CA LEU A 142 19.12 -8.50 -34.39
C LEU A 142 19.45 -9.87 -35.05
N ASP A 143 18.52 -10.45 -35.82
CA ASP A 143 18.67 -11.76 -36.48
C ASP A 143 19.04 -12.91 -35.52
N GLY A 144 18.58 -12.82 -34.26
CA GLY A 144 18.87 -13.79 -33.20
C GLY A 144 20.26 -13.64 -32.58
N SER A 145 20.90 -12.49 -32.75
CA SER A 145 22.18 -12.18 -32.11
C SER A 145 21.99 -11.54 -30.74
N SER A 146 22.80 -11.96 -29.78
CA SER A 146 23.00 -11.29 -28.49
C SER A 146 24.44 -10.78 -28.32
N ASP A 147 25.18 -10.64 -29.42
CA ASP A 147 26.52 -10.05 -29.41
C ASP A 147 26.43 -8.57 -28.97
N PRO A 148 27.18 -8.15 -27.94
CA PRO A 148 27.15 -6.76 -27.45
C PRO A 148 27.38 -5.72 -28.56
N GLU A 149 28.28 -5.98 -29.52
CA GLU A 149 28.52 -5.03 -30.62
C GLU A 149 27.29 -4.86 -31.51
N VAL A 150 26.48 -5.91 -31.66
CA VAL A 150 25.25 -5.91 -32.47
C VAL A 150 24.10 -5.27 -31.69
N VAL A 151 24.02 -5.53 -30.39
CA VAL A 151 23.00 -4.97 -29.47
C VAL A 151 23.18 -3.46 -29.29
N GLU A 152 24.43 -3.00 -29.14
CA GLU A 152 24.76 -1.58 -28.95
C GLU A 152 24.70 -0.76 -30.25
N ALA A 153 24.64 -1.42 -31.41
CA ALA A 153 24.56 -0.74 -32.69
C ALA A 153 23.25 0.08 -32.83
N PRO A 154 23.25 1.18 -33.60
CA PRO A 154 22.03 1.90 -33.90
C PRO A 154 20.98 0.98 -34.55
N PRO A 155 19.71 0.99 -34.06
CA PRO A 155 18.68 0.11 -34.58
C PRO A 155 18.35 0.46 -36.03
N ALA A 156 17.90 -0.55 -36.79
CA ALA A 156 17.49 -0.36 -38.16
C ALA A 156 16.33 0.65 -38.26
N ALA A 157 16.42 1.58 -39.21
CA ALA A 157 15.38 2.60 -39.38
C ALA A 157 14.01 1.97 -39.62
N GLY A 158 13.01 2.39 -38.85
CA GLY A 158 11.65 1.87 -38.90
C GLY A 158 11.41 0.57 -38.11
N SER A 159 12.44 0.00 -37.48
CA SER A 159 12.26 -1.10 -36.53
C SER A 159 11.45 -0.64 -35.31
N PHE A 160 10.91 -1.58 -34.54
CA PHE A 160 10.26 -1.30 -33.26
C PHE A 160 11.25 -0.60 -32.31
N THR A 161 12.47 -1.11 -32.18
CA THR A 161 13.51 -0.49 -31.34
C THR A 161 13.81 0.95 -31.75
N ALA A 162 13.89 1.23 -33.06
CA ALA A 162 14.12 2.59 -33.54
C ALA A 162 12.96 3.53 -33.19
N ARG A 163 11.70 3.08 -33.34
CA ARG A 163 10.51 3.86 -32.99
C ARG A 163 10.35 4.05 -31.48
N LEU A 164 10.70 3.05 -30.69
CA LEU A 164 10.71 3.13 -29.23
C LEU A 164 11.69 4.21 -28.75
N ARG A 165 12.93 4.21 -29.27
CA ARG A 165 13.93 5.24 -28.95
C ARG A 165 13.48 6.64 -29.39
N GLU A 166 12.89 6.77 -30.57
CA GLU A 166 12.35 8.06 -31.05
C GLU A 166 11.20 8.58 -30.17
N ALA A 167 10.29 7.69 -29.75
CA ALA A 167 9.20 8.03 -28.83
C ALA A 167 9.74 8.47 -27.46
N TYR A 168 10.69 7.73 -26.91
CA TYR A 168 11.38 8.06 -25.66
C TYR A 168 12.08 9.41 -25.73
N ASP A 169 12.91 9.65 -26.75
CA ASP A 169 13.63 10.92 -26.92
C ASP A 169 12.67 12.11 -27.02
N THR A 170 11.53 11.91 -27.70
CA THR A 170 10.48 12.92 -27.81
C THR A 170 9.81 13.20 -26.46
N ALA A 171 9.46 12.16 -25.71
CA ALA A 171 8.85 12.26 -24.39
C ALA A 171 9.78 12.90 -23.37
N LEU A 172 11.07 12.53 -23.39
CA LEU A 172 12.12 13.10 -22.54
C LEU A 172 12.31 14.60 -22.85
N ALA A 173 12.41 14.97 -24.12
CA ALA A 173 12.54 16.37 -24.53
C ALA A 173 11.33 17.23 -24.16
N ALA A 174 10.14 16.65 -24.15
CA ALA A 174 8.90 17.30 -23.73
C ALA A 174 8.69 17.31 -22.21
N GLY A 175 9.50 16.55 -21.46
CA GLY A 175 9.29 16.34 -20.03
C GLY A 175 8.00 15.58 -19.71
N THR A 176 7.47 14.78 -20.64
CA THR A 176 6.18 14.06 -20.50
C THR A 176 6.14 13.21 -19.22
N TRP A 177 7.28 12.64 -18.84
CA TRP A 177 7.40 11.73 -17.70
C TRP A 177 8.39 12.21 -16.64
N ALA A 178 8.65 13.52 -16.59
CA ALA A 178 9.63 14.06 -15.65
C ALA A 178 9.30 13.67 -14.20
N GLY A 179 10.27 13.05 -13.52
CA GLY A 179 10.19 12.69 -12.11
C GLY A 179 9.66 11.29 -11.80
N VAL A 180 9.31 10.49 -12.81
CA VAL A 180 8.99 9.05 -12.67
C VAL A 180 9.99 8.21 -13.45
N TYR A 181 10.06 6.92 -13.13
CA TYR A 181 11.05 5.99 -13.67
C TYR A 181 11.08 5.88 -15.22
N LEU A 182 9.99 6.26 -15.90
CA LEU A 182 9.94 6.36 -17.38
C LEU A 182 10.96 7.33 -17.97
N ASP A 183 11.48 8.30 -17.21
CA ASP A 183 12.49 9.25 -17.70
C ASP A 183 13.94 8.76 -17.55
N ALA A 184 14.13 7.55 -17.00
CA ALA A 184 15.44 6.96 -16.80
C ALA A 184 16.09 6.59 -18.14
N HIS A 185 15.59 5.54 -18.79
CA HIS A 185 16.09 4.99 -20.06
C HIS A 185 14.94 4.46 -20.93
N ALA A 186 15.17 4.27 -22.24
CA ALA A 186 14.13 3.87 -23.20
C ALA A 186 13.47 2.50 -22.90
N ASP A 187 14.21 1.59 -22.28
CA ASP A 187 13.71 0.27 -21.91
C ASP A 187 12.76 0.39 -20.70
N GLU A 188 13.07 1.25 -19.73
CA GLU A 188 12.18 1.53 -18.58
C GLU A 188 10.94 2.32 -18.99
N TYR A 189 11.10 3.27 -19.90
CA TYR A 189 9.99 3.94 -20.57
C TYR A 189 9.03 2.95 -21.23
N TRP A 190 9.55 1.90 -21.86
CA TRP A 190 8.73 0.83 -22.41
C TRP A 190 8.03 0.03 -21.32
N ALA A 191 8.77 -0.51 -20.35
CA ALA A 191 8.24 -1.42 -19.35
C ALA A 191 7.15 -0.78 -18.47
N GLU A 192 7.39 0.45 -18.02
CA GLU A 192 6.41 1.24 -17.27
C GLU A 192 5.19 1.65 -18.12
N GLY A 193 5.42 1.98 -19.40
CA GLY A 193 4.34 2.20 -20.36
C GLY A 193 3.43 0.99 -20.49
N VAL A 194 4.01 -0.21 -20.55
CA VAL A 194 3.28 -1.47 -20.60
C VAL A 194 2.54 -1.73 -19.28
N ALA A 195 3.12 -1.37 -18.13
CA ALA A 195 2.44 -1.44 -16.84
C ALA A 195 1.17 -0.55 -16.82
N LEU A 196 1.23 0.68 -17.36
CA LEU A 196 0.06 1.53 -17.57
C LEU A 196 -0.94 0.92 -18.56
N TRP A 197 -0.46 0.34 -19.66
CA TRP A 197 -1.30 -0.32 -20.66
C TRP A 197 -2.11 -1.48 -20.06
N PHE A 198 -1.53 -2.24 -19.13
CA PHE A 198 -2.21 -3.29 -18.39
C PHE A 198 -2.86 -2.83 -17.08
N ARG A 199 -3.01 -1.51 -16.89
CA ARG A 199 -3.72 -0.90 -15.74
C ARG A 199 -3.12 -1.25 -14.39
N CYS A 200 -1.79 -1.37 -14.33
CA CYS A 200 -1.06 -1.71 -13.12
C CYS A 200 0.18 -0.84 -12.96
N PRO A 201 0.02 0.51 -12.87
CA PRO A 201 1.13 1.37 -12.51
C PRO A 201 1.67 1.04 -11.12
N GLU A 202 2.87 1.53 -10.82
CA GLU A 202 3.39 1.47 -9.46
C GLU A 202 2.54 2.31 -8.49
N ARG A 203 2.53 1.95 -7.20
CA ARG A 203 1.63 2.57 -6.20
C ARG A 203 1.87 4.07 -6.03
N ASN A 204 3.13 4.48 -6.09
CA ASN A 204 3.62 5.85 -5.99
C ASN A 204 3.60 6.62 -7.32
N PHE A 205 3.23 6.01 -8.45
CA PHE A 205 3.35 6.59 -9.80
C PHE A 205 2.78 8.02 -9.91
N ALA A 206 1.55 8.22 -9.45
CA ALA A 206 0.87 9.52 -9.50
C ALA A 206 1.58 10.57 -8.63
N SER A 207 2.14 10.13 -7.50
CA SER A 207 2.84 11.00 -6.55
C SER A 207 4.21 11.44 -7.08
N GLU A 208 4.90 10.58 -7.83
CA GLU A 208 6.25 10.87 -8.34
C GLU A 208 6.23 11.74 -9.59
N LEU A 209 5.14 11.70 -10.37
CA LEU A 209 5.00 12.47 -11.59
C LEU A 209 5.10 13.98 -11.31
N ARG A 210 6.25 14.58 -11.64
CA ARG A 210 6.52 16.03 -11.45
C ARG A 210 6.00 16.86 -12.60
N ALA A 211 5.89 16.27 -13.78
CA ALA A 211 5.30 16.91 -14.94
C ALA A 211 3.82 17.26 -14.64
N GLU A 212 3.44 18.51 -14.89
CA GLU A 212 2.10 19.02 -14.53
C GLU A 212 0.99 18.12 -15.10
N LEU A 213 0.11 17.63 -14.22
CA LEU A 213 -1.11 16.94 -14.62
C LEU A 213 -2.13 17.96 -15.11
N LEU A 214 -2.67 17.74 -16.31
CA LEU A 214 -3.81 18.51 -16.80
C LEU A 214 -5.05 18.18 -15.95
N PRO A 215 -6.02 19.11 -15.86
CA PRO A 215 -7.28 18.85 -15.14
C PRO A 215 -7.93 17.54 -15.59
N GLY A 216 -8.31 16.68 -14.64
CA GLY A 216 -8.93 15.38 -14.92
C GLY A 216 -7.96 14.23 -15.18
N GLN A 217 -6.65 14.48 -15.28
CA GLN A 217 -5.67 13.41 -15.56
C GLN A 217 -5.39 12.53 -14.35
N SER A 218 -5.47 13.04 -13.11
CA SER A 218 -5.30 12.23 -11.90
C SER A 218 -6.45 11.22 -11.79
N GLU A 219 -7.68 11.70 -11.96
CA GLU A 219 -8.89 10.88 -11.92
C GLU A 219 -8.91 9.88 -13.10
N LEU A 220 -8.36 10.27 -14.26
CA LEU A 220 -8.21 9.38 -15.40
C LEU A 220 -7.18 8.28 -15.13
N LEU A 221 -6.05 8.61 -14.51
CA LEU A 221 -5.02 7.63 -14.13
C LEU A 221 -5.57 6.59 -13.16
N GLU A 222 -6.29 7.02 -12.12
CA GLU A 222 -6.90 6.10 -11.14
C GLU A 222 -7.97 5.20 -11.76
N ARG A 223 -8.84 5.78 -12.61
CA ARG A 223 -9.97 5.05 -13.20
C ARG A 223 -9.55 4.19 -14.38
N ASP A 224 -8.61 4.66 -15.19
CA ASP A 224 -8.19 4.01 -16.43
C ASP A 224 -6.74 4.39 -16.80
N PRO A 225 -5.73 3.72 -16.20
CA PRO A 225 -4.33 4.00 -16.49
C PRO A 225 -3.96 3.85 -17.98
N ARG A 226 -4.64 2.97 -18.72
CA ARG A 226 -4.44 2.82 -20.16
C ARG A 226 -4.94 4.05 -20.91
N ALA A 227 -6.14 4.53 -20.60
CA ALA A 227 -6.67 5.74 -21.22
C ALA A 227 -5.85 6.98 -20.84
N PHE A 228 -5.31 7.01 -19.61
CA PHE A 228 -4.35 8.02 -19.20
C PHE A 228 -3.08 7.97 -20.07
N LEU A 229 -2.49 6.79 -20.28
CA LEU A 229 -1.35 6.62 -21.19
C LEU A 229 -1.67 7.09 -22.62
N VAL A 230 -2.82 6.67 -23.19
CA VAL A 230 -3.25 7.10 -24.52
C VAL A 230 -3.38 8.62 -24.63
N ALA A 231 -3.89 9.27 -23.57
CA ALA A 231 -4.06 10.73 -23.54
C ALA A 231 -2.74 11.48 -23.34
N ARG A 232 -1.82 10.93 -22.55
CA ARG A 232 -0.57 11.59 -22.15
C ARG A 232 0.59 11.33 -23.12
N ASP A 233 0.73 10.08 -23.56
CA ASP A 233 1.77 9.62 -24.47
C ASP A 233 1.21 8.66 -25.52
N PRO A 234 0.53 9.20 -26.54
CA PRO A 234 -0.07 8.37 -27.59
C PRO A 234 0.98 7.60 -28.42
N ALA A 235 2.24 8.02 -28.44
CA ALA A 235 3.30 7.32 -29.15
C ALA A 235 3.67 6.01 -28.43
N LEU A 236 3.88 6.07 -27.11
CA LEU A 236 4.09 4.89 -26.28
C LEU A 236 2.87 3.96 -26.30
N ALA A 237 1.66 4.53 -26.20
CA ALA A 237 0.42 3.76 -26.27
C ALA A 237 0.29 2.98 -27.59
N ALA A 238 0.68 3.59 -28.72
CA ALA A 238 0.63 2.94 -30.03
C ALA A 238 1.64 1.78 -30.15
N LEU A 239 2.83 1.92 -29.54
CA LEU A 239 3.80 0.81 -29.47
C LEU A 239 3.26 -0.35 -28.62
N ALA A 240 2.60 -0.04 -27.50
CA ALA A 240 1.97 -1.07 -26.67
C ALA A 240 0.81 -1.78 -27.40
N ASP A 241 -0.05 -1.03 -28.10
CA ASP A 241 -1.17 -1.57 -28.90
C ASP A 241 -0.70 -2.46 -30.07
N GLU A 242 0.49 -2.20 -30.63
CA GLU A 242 1.07 -3.05 -31.67
C GLU A 242 1.46 -4.44 -31.15
N VAL A 243 1.90 -4.53 -29.89
CA VAL A 243 2.44 -5.76 -29.29
C VAL A 243 1.39 -6.52 -28.49
N PHE A 244 0.51 -5.80 -27.80
CA PHE A 244 -0.37 -6.33 -26.75
C PHE A 244 -1.84 -6.14 -27.07
N THR A 245 -2.68 -7.03 -26.54
CA THR A 245 -4.13 -6.83 -26.62
C THR A 245 -4.60 -5.76 -25.63
N ALA A 246 -5.58 -4.95 -26.04
CA ALA A 246 -6.24 -3.96 -25.17
C ALA A 246 -7.40 -4.57 -24.36
N GLU A 247 -7.27 -5.82 -23.88
CA GLU A 247 -8.34 -6.45 -23.12
C GLU A 247 -8.63 -5.72 -21.81
N ASP A 248 -9.89 -5.78 -21.38
CA ASP A 248 -10.34 -5.16 -20.13
C ASP A 248 -10.16 -6.13 -18.97
N TRP A 249 -9.06 -5.98 -18.24
CA TRP A 249 -8.72 -6.75 -17.05
C TRP A 249 -7.77 -5.93 -16.16
N TRP A 250 -7.74 -6.26 -14.86
CA TRP A 250 -7.07 -5.47 -13.84
C TRP A 250 -6.23 -6.35 -12.91
N PRO A 251 -4.93 -6.54 -13.20
CA PRO A 251 -4.08 -7.47 -12.45
C PRO A 251 -4.07 -7.22 -10.94
N ALA A 252 -3.97 -5.96 -10.52
CA ALA A 252 -3.96 -5.55 -9.11
C ALA A 252 -5.27 -5.87 -8.36
N THR A 253 -6.34 -6.16 -9.09
CA THR A 253 -7.65 -6.50 -8.52
C THR A 253 -7.94 -7.99 -8.58
N MET A 254 -7.07 -8.81 -9.16
CA MET A 254 -7.33 -10.25 -9.25
C MET A 254 -6.86 -10.94 -7.97
N GLY A 255 -7.77 -11.64 -7.28
CA GLY A 255 -7.45 -12.64 -6.28
C GLY A 255 -7.37 -14.01 -6.92
N VAL A 256 -6.20 -14.63 -6.96
CA VAL A 256 -6.06 -16.04 -7.37
C VAL A 256 -5.90 -16.86 -6.09
N HIS A 257 -6.69 -17.93 -5.93
CA HIS A 257 -6.74 -18.74 -4.70
C HIS A 257 -6.68 -20.22 -5.06
N GLY A 258 -5.53 -20.64 -5.54
CA GLY A 258 -5.30 -21.93 -6.15
C GLY A 258 -5.77 -21.98 -7.61
N ARG A 259 -5.52 -23.12 -8.24
CA ARG A 259 -5.64 -23.36 -9.69
C ARG A 259 -7.00 -22.99 -10.30
N ASP A 260 -8.08 -23.21 -9.57
CA ASP A 260 -9.45 -23.19 -10.11
C ASP A 260 -10.28 -21.99 -9.60
N ARG A 261 -9.69 -21.12 -8.76
CA ARG A 261 -10.41 -20.03 -8.11
C ARG A 261 -9.76 -18.70 -8.45
N LEU A 262 -10.52 -17.90 -9.20
CA LEU A 262 -10.23 -16.52 -9.49
C LEU A 262 -11.37 -15.66 -8.95
N GLU A 263 -11.00 -14.65 -8.19
CA GLU A 263 -11.88 -13.65 -7.59
C GLU A 263 -11.48 -12.28 -8.12
N PHE A 264 -12.47 -11.45 -8.38
CA PHE A 264 -12.28 -10.02 -8.61
C PHE A 264 -13.05 -9.33 -7.49
N PRO A 265 -12.64 -8.14 -7.02
CA PRO A 265 -13.51 -7.31 -6.23
C PRO A 265 -14.79 -7.12 -7.03
N SER A 266 -15.92 -7.42 -6.42
CA SER A 266 -17.22 -7.25 -7.07
C SER A 266 -17.39 -5.77 -7.42
N GLN A 267 -17.32 -5.45 -8.71
CA GLN A 267 -17.73 -4.13 -9.20
C GLN A 267 -19.24 -4.03 -9.03
N GLU A 268 -19.72 -3.07 -8.24
CA GLU A 268 -21.09 -2.59 -8.39
C GLU A 268 -21.19 -1.92 -9.77
N GLU A 269 -21.79 -2.64 -10.74
CA GLU A 269 -21.99 -2.19 -12.12
C GLU A 269 -22.65 -0.80 -12.17
N HIS A 270 -21.89 0.23 -12.54
CA HIS A 270 -22.43 1.54 -12.91
C HIS A 270 -22.76 1.54 -14.41
N GLY A 271 -24.03 1.24 -14.74
CA GLY A 271 -24.60 1.45 -16.07
C GLY A 271 -24.99 2.91 -16.33
N PRO A 272 -25.09 3.35 -17.60
CA PRO A 272 -25.40 4.75 -17.93
C PRO A 272 -26.92 4.99 -17.92
N GLY A 273 -27.38 6.03 -17.24
CA GLY A 273 -28.77 6.48 -17.35
C GLY A 273 -29.26 7.34 -16.19
N ASP A 274 -29.20 8.65 -16.41
CA ASP A 274 -30.24 9.64 -16.12
C ASP A 274 -30.92 9.68 -14.73
N GLY A 275 -30.64 10.78 -14.02
CA GLY A 275 -31.57 11.39 -13.05
C GLY A 275 -31.39 10.95 -11.61
N GLU A 276 -31.23 11.94 -10.74
CA GLU A 276 -31.46 11.92 -9.29
C GLU A 276 -32.20 10.68 -8.74
N GLU A 277 -31.45 9.76 -8.13
CA GLU A 277 -31.67 9.29 -6.75
C GLU A 277 -30.51 8.35 -6.37
N ARG A 278 -29.76 8.75 -5.34
CA ARG A 278 -28.62 8.02 -4.77
C ARG A 278 -29.11 6.68 -4.19
N PRO A 279 -28.55 5.52 -4.59
CA PRO A 279 -28.94 4.25 -4.00
C PRO A 279 -28.45 4.16 -2.54
N PRO A 280 -29.18 3.46 -1.66
CA PRO A 280 -28.88 3.45 -0.24
C PRO A 280 -27.58 2.69 0.02
N ASP A 281 -26.75 3.35 0.83
CA ASP A 281 -25.67 2.78 1.63
C ASP A 281 -25.96 1.34 2.04
N ARG A 282 -25.30 0.39 1.39
CA ARG A 282 -25.18 -0.99 1.87
C ARG A 282 -23.90 -1.13 2.68
N SER A 283 -23.78 -0.32 3.73
CA SER A 283 -23.16 -0.77 4.96
C SER A 283 -23.80 -2.11 5.35
N PRO A 284 -23.03 -3.13 5.76
CA PRO A 284 -23.61 -4.34 6.32
C PRO A 284 -24.48 -3.91 7.51
N ALA A 285 -25.79 -4.03 7.34
CA ALA A 285 -26.72 -3.73 8.41
C ALA A 285 -26.46 -4.70 9.57
N GLY A 286 -25.92 -4.18 10.66
CA GLY A 286 -26.66 -4.30 11.92
C GLY A 286 -25.98 -4.98 13.10
N LEU A 287 -24.65 -5.03 13.19
CA LEU A 287 -24.01 -5.31 14.47
C LEU A 287 -22.81 -4.37 14.67
N SER A 288 -23.02 -3.32 15.46
CA SER A 288 -21.90 -2.65 16.12
C SER A 288 -21.09 -3.72 16.88
N PRO A 289 -19.76 -3.67 16.86
CA PRO A 289 -18.95 -4.60 17.61
C PRO A 289 -19.39 -4.54 19.09
N PRO A 290 -19.43 -5.68 19.81
CA PRO A 290 -19.88 -5.69 21.19
C PRO A 290 -18.91 -4.88 22.06
N ALA A 291 -19.46 -4.16 23.03
CA ALA A 291 -18.68 -3.51 24.08
C ALA A 291 -17.78 -4.51 24.83
N PRO A 292 -16.59 -4.09 25.26
CA PRO A 292 -15.78 -4.89 26.16
C PRO A 292 -16.54 -5.16 27.47
N THR A 293 -16.51 -6.41 27.97
CA THR A 293 -17.15 -6.81 29.24
C THR A 293 -16.16 -6.81 30.43
N SER A 294 -14.87 -6.88 30.13
CA SER A 294 -13.76 -6.59 31.03
C SER A 294 -12.53 -6.15 30.24
N PHE A 295 -11.54 -5.57 30.94
CA PHE A 295 -10.21 -5.30 30.38
C PHE A 295 -9.19 -6.32 30.91
N ASP A 296 -9.60 -7.58 31.04
CA ASP A 296 -8.73 -8.65 31.51
C ASP A 296 -7.90 -9.18 30.35
N LEU A 297 -6.57 -9.21 30.53
CA LEU A 297 -5.67 -9.69 29.50
C LEU A 297 -5.80 -11.22 29.37
N ALA A 298 -6.02 -11.69 28.15
CA ALA A 298 -5.99 -13.11 27.83
C ALA A 298 -4.59 -13.54 27.37
N PRO A 299 -4.21 -14.83 27.51
CA PRO A 299 -3.07 -15.37 26.81
C PRO A 299 -3.26 -15.24 25.29
N LEU A 300 -2.19 -14.98 24.55
CA LEU A 300 -2.24 -14.97 23.08
C LEU A 300 -2.70 -16.34 22.56
N PRO A 301 -3.71 -16.41 21.66
CA PRO A 301 -4.14 -17.67 21.05
C PRO A 301 -3.04 -18.33 20.22
N SER A 302 -2.98 -19.66 20.24
CA SER A 302 -2.01 -20.43 19.44
C SER A 302 -2.47 -20.65 17.99
N GLU A 303 -3.70 -20.28 17.63
CA GLU A 303 -4.33 -20.49 16.33
C GLU A 303 -5.10 -19.23 15.89
N GLY A 304 -5.41 -19.14 14.59
CA GLY A 304 -6.12 -18.00 14.00
C GLY A 304 -5.21 -16.82 13.65
N ARG A 305 -5.81 -15.68 13.28
CA ARG A 305 -5.08 -14.49 12.79
C ARG A 305 -4.03 -13.97 13.79
N LEU A 306 -4.33 -14.07 15.09
CA LEU A 306 -3.41 -13.62 16.14
C LEU A 306 -2.20 -14.52 16.35
N ALA A 307 -2.17 -15.72 15.75
CA ALA A 307 -0.98 -16.58 15.76
C ALA A 307 0.20 -15.93 15.02
N ALA A 308 -0.04 -14.91 14.18
CA ALA A 308 1.02 -14.07 13.60
C ALA A 308 1.93 -13.41 14.65
N PHE A 309 1.40 -13.17 15.86
CA PHE A 309 2.15 -12.59 16.98
C PHE A 309 2.83 -13.64 17.87
N ALA A 310 2.66 -14.94 17.57
CA ALA A 310 3.16 -16.02 18.40
C ALA A 310 4.70 -16.02 18.50
N GLY A 311 5.20 -16.44 19.67
CA GLY A 311 6.63 -16.52 19.97
C GLY A 311 7.26 -15.23 20.49
N ARG A 312 6.64 -14.06 20.26
CA ARG A 312 7.12 -12.75 20.73
C ARG A 312 6.14 -12.08 21.69
N PHE A 313 4.85 -12.21 21.43
CA PHE A 313 3.79 -11.64 22.25
C PHE A 313 3.17 -12.72 23.16
N ALA A 314 2.75 -12.31 24.34
CA ALA A 314 2.26 -13.22 25.39
C ALA A 314 0.80 -12.97 25.75
N ARG A 315 0.35 -11.72 25.61
CA ARG A 315 -0.95 -11.26 26.08
C ARG A 315 -1.72 -10.61 24.93
N THR A 316 -3.03 -10.70 24.99
CA THR A 316 -3.94 -10.00 24.10
C THR A 316 -5.16 -9.47 24.84
N ILE A 317 -5.75 -8.42 24.32
CA ILE A 317 -7.07 -7.90 24.71
C ILE A 317 -7.76 -7.34 23.46
N GLU A 318 -9.06 -7.60 23.32
CA GLU A 318 -9.87 -7.12 22.20
C GLU A 318 -10.81 -6.01 22.69
N VAL A 319 -10.90 -4.92 21.93
CA VAL A 319 -11.73 -3.75 22.20
C VAL A 319 -12.49 -3.42 20.94
N PHE A 320 -13.82 -3.58 20.95
CA PHE A 320 -14.67 -3.33 19.79
C PHE A 320 -14.16 -3.99 18.48
N GLY A 321 -13.57 -5.19 18.57
CA GLY A 321 -13.01 -5.92 17.44
C GLY A 321 -11.60 -5.49 16.99
N VAL A 322 -11.01 -4.47 17.62
CA VAL A 322 -9.61 -4.08 17.46
C VAL A 322 -8.76 -4.81 18.49
N THR A 323 -7.63 -5.38 18.07
CA THR A 323 -6.78 -6.20 18.96
C THR A 323 -5.61 -5.41 19.52
N VAL A 324 -5.36 -5.48 20.82
CA VAL A 324 -4.10 -5.07 21.45
C VAL A 324 -3.30 -6.31 21.82
N VAL A 325 -2.07 -6.44 21.33
CA VAL A 325 -1.14 -7.53 21.69
C VAL A 325 0.07 -6.96 22.42
N ALA A 326 0.53 -7.62 23.47
CA ALA A 326 1.65 -7.15 24.27
C ALA A 326 2.69 -8.24 24.56
N THR A 327 3.97 -7.86 24.59
CA THR A 327 5.04 -8.74 25.07
C THR A 327 4.90 -8.96 26.58
N ALA A 328 5.53 -10.03 27.11
CA ALA A 328 5.41 -10.39 28.53
C ALA A 328 6.00 -9.33 29.49
N ASP A 329 6.89 -8.48 28.98
CA ASP A 329 7.60 -7.46 29.76
C ASP A 329 6.82 -6.15 29.90
N VAL A 330 5.72 -5.98 29.16
CA VAL A 330 4.80 -4.86 29.34
C VAL A 330 3.94 -5.13 30.57
N GLY A 331 3.92 -4.18 31.52
CA GLY A 331 3.09 -4.30 32.72
C GLY A 331 1.59 -4.38 32.38
N GLU A 332 0.87 -5.33 32.97
CA GLU A 332 -0.56 -5.57 32.66
C GLU A 332 -1.42 -4.31 32.77
N GLY A 333 -1.16 -3.46 33.78
CA GLY A 333 -1.88 -2.20 33.97
C GLY A 333 -1.70 -1.21 32.82
N LYS A 334 -0.57 -1.26 32.10
CA LYS A 334 -0.30 -0.41 30.93
C LYS A 334 -1.03 -0.91 29.69
N VAL A 335 -1.08 -2.23 29.49
CA VAL A 335 -1.88 -2.84 28.42
C VAL A 335 -3.37 -2.56 28.64
N ALA A 336 -3.85 -2.70 29.87
CA ALA A 336 -5.24 -2.38 30.21
C ALA A 336 -5.54 -0.88 30.05
N HIS A 337 -4.58 -0.01 30.31
CA HIS A 337 -4.72 1.44 30.08
C HIS A 337 -4.84 1.76 28.59
N ALA A 338 -3.93 1.25 27.75
CA ALA A 338 -4.01 1.43 26.30
C ALA A 338 -5.33 0.92 25.71
N ALA A 339 -5.82 -0.24 26.20
CA ALA A 339 -7.11 -0.78 25.79
C ALA A 339 -8.31 0.11 26.19
N ARG A 340 -8.25 0.79 27.35
CA ARG A 340 -9.29 1.75 27.75
C ARG A 340 -9.28 3.01 26.90
N ILE A 341 -8.09 3.55 26.65
CA ILE A 341 -7.93 4.70 25.74
C ILE A 341 -8.45 4.36 24.35
N LEU A 342 -8.19 3.15 23.85
CA LEU A 342 -8.76 2.65 22.60
C LEU A 342 -10.29 2.60 22.64
N ALA A 343 -10.88 2.13 23.74
CA ALA A 343 -12.32 2.10 23.91
C ALA A 343 -12.91 3.53 23.90
N GLU A 344 -12.30 4.47 24.64
CA GLU A 344 -12.72 5.87 24.73
C GLU A 344 -12.54 6.65 23.42
N TRP A 345 -11.61 6.24 22.54
CA TRP A 345 -11.50 6.82 21.20
C TRP A 345 -12.57 6.31 20.23
N MET A 346 -13.01 5.06 20.40
CA MET A 346 -14.02 4.44 19.53
C MET A 346 -15.46 4.71 20.00
N ASP A 347 -15.65 4.86 21.31
CA ASP A 347 -16.89 5.16 22.03
C ASP A 347 -16.57 6.26 23.05
N ASN A 348 -16.65 7.51 22.61
CA ASN A 348 -16.21 8.69 23.34
C ASN A 348 -17.26 9.21 24.34
N ASP A 349 -18.53 8.85 24.17
CA ASP A 349 -19.57 9.11 25.17
C ASP A 349 -19.69 7.99 26.22
N GLU A 350 -18.95 6.90 26.02
CA GLU A 350 -18.79 5.74 26.89
C GLU A 350 -20.14 5.05 27.20
N ASP A 351 -21.03 4.96 26.20
CA ASP A 351 -22.35 4.33 26.35
C ASP A 351 -22.35 2.81 26.05
N GLY A 352 -21.22 2.28 25.60
CA GLY A 352 -21.03 0.89 25.19
C GLY A 352 -21.28 0.64 23.70
N VAL A 353 -21.41 1.69 22.89
CA VAL A 353 -21.60 1.61 21.45
C VAL A 353 -20.60 2.54 20.77
N VAL A 354 -19.91 2.03 19.75
CA VAL A 354 -19.01 2.87 18.95
C VAL A 354 -19.75 4.07 18.34
N ASP A 355 -19.15 5.25 18.44
CA ASP A 355 -19.76 6.52 18.02
C ASP A 355 -20.03 6.56 16.51
N ASP A 356 -19.07 6.04 15.72
CA ASP A 356 -19.19 5.91 14.27
C ASP A 356 -19.02 4.44 13.84
N PRO A 357 -20.13 3.73 13.56
CA PRO A 357 -20.10 2.35 13.10
C PRO A 357 -19.35 2.15 11.77
N ARG A 358 -19.26 3.18 10.90
CA ARG A 358 -18.51 3.06 9.65
C ARG A 358 -17.01 3.08 9.91
N VAL A 359 -16.56 3.96 10.80
CA VAL A 359 -15.15 4.02 11.24
C VAL A 359 -14.76 2.70 11.89
N ALA A 360 -15.57 2.18 12.82
CA ALA A 360 -15.33 0.90 13.46
C ALA A 360 -15.30 -0.26 12.44
N ALA A 361 -16.22 -0.29 11.47
CA ALA A 361 -16.23 -1.30 10.42
C ALA A 361 -14.95 -1.27 9.58
N ARG A 362 -14.43 -0.08 9.23
CA ARG A 362 -13.17 0.05 8.48
C ARG A 362 -11.96 -0.45 9.26
N LEU A 363 -11.89 -0.17 10.56
CA LEU A 363 -10.83 -0.70 11.43
C LEU A 363 -10.87 -2.23 11.49
N ILE A 364 -12.05 -2.82 11.65
CA ILE A 364 -12.22 -4.28 11.72
C ILE A 364 -11.89 -4.95 10.37
N GLU A 365 -12.39 -4.40 9.26
CA GLU A 365 -12.11 -4.87 7.89
C GLU A 365 -10.62 -4.76 7.53
N GLY A 366 -9.96 -3.69 8.00
CA GLY A 366 -8.53 -3.49 7.89
C GLY A 366 -7.70 -4.41 8.80
N GLY A 367 -8.34 -5.07 9.78
CA GLY A 367 -7.65 -5.87 10.78
C GLY A 367 -6.77 -5.03 11.68
N ALA A 368 -7.32 -3.94 12.22
CA ALA A 368 -6.61 -3.01 13.08
C ALA A 368 -6.04 -3.67 14.34
N PHE A 369 -4.78 -3.36 14.66
CA PHE A 369 -4.10 -3.86 15.84
C PHE A 369 -3.11 -2.87 16.44
N LEU A 370 -2.97 -2.91 17.77
CA LEU A 370 -1.94 -2.22 18.54
C LEU A 370 -0.92 -3.23 19.06
N VAL A 371 0.37 -3.07 18.75
CA VAL A 371 1.45 -3.89 19.32
C VAL A 371 2.17 -3.12 20.44
N MET A 372 2.28 -3.74 21.60
CA MET A 372 2.96 -3.14 22.75
C MET A 372 4.27 -3.84 23.08
N PHE A 373 5.36 -3.07 23.11
CA PHE A 373 6.68 -3.48 23.59
C PHE A 373 7.01 -2.78 24.91
N ALA A 374 7.95 -3.30 25.69
CA ALA A 374 8.34 -2.65 26.94
C ALA A 374 9.07 -1.31 26.70
N SER A 375 9.84 -1.23 25.61
CA SER A 375 10.56 -0.04 25.15
C SER A 375 10.77 -0.08 23.63
N GLU A 376 11.05 1.08 23.03
CA GLU A 376 11.43 1.21 21.61
C GLU A 376 12.61 0.29 21.24
N ARG A 377 13.58 0.15 22.15
CA ARG A 377 14.77 -0.70 21.95
C ARG A 377 14.39 -2.17 21.77
N ASP A 378 13.35 -2.63 22.45
CA ASP A 378 12.85 -4.00 22.34
C ASP A 378 12.08 -4.18 21.02
N ALA A 379 11.33 -3.15 20.61
CA ALA A 379 10.61 -3.10 19.34
C ALA A 379 11.56 -3.24 18.13
N ARG A 380 12.65 -2.46 18.08
CA ARG A 380 13.67 -2.51 16.99
C ARG A 380 14.26 -3.91 16.75
N ARG A 381 14.20 -4.82 17.73
CA ARG A 381 14.65 -6.21 17.60
C ARG A 381 13.52 -7.16 17.20
N ALA A 382 12.30 -6.86 17.61
CA ALA A 382 11.15 -7.75 17.54
C ALA A 382 10.20 -7.44 16.36
N MET A 383 10.20 -6.22 15.82
CA MET A 383 9.38 -5.80 14.68
C MET A 383 9.82 -6.40 13.35
N ARG A 384 11.07 -6.88 13.23
CA ARG A 384 11.55 -7.57 12.03
C ARG A 384 10.66 -8.78 11.70
N GLY A 385 9.94 -8.70 10.58
CA GLY A 385 9.02 -9.72 10.08
C GLY A 385 7.66 -9.75 10.78
N LEU A 386 7.40 -8.89 11.77
CA LEU A 386 6.12 -8.79 12.46
C LEU A 386 5.05 -8.18 11.57
N GLU A 387 5.35 -7.05 10.94
CA GLU A 387 4.45 -6.36 9.99
C GLU A 387 4.00 -7.33 8.89
N ARG A 388 4.95 -8.06 8.29
CA ARG A 388 4.66 -9.06 7.26
C ARG A 388 3.85 -10.25 7.78
N ALA A 389 4.13 -10.73 9.00
CA ALA A 389 3.34 -11.80 9.60
C ALA A 389 1.90 -11.35 9.88
N ALA A 390 1.73 -10.10 10.33
CA ALA A 390 0.44 -9.48 10.55
C ALA A 390 -0.32 -9.29 9.23
N GLU A 391 0.34 -8.76 8.20
CA GLU A 391 -0.24 -8.55 6.86
C GLU A 391 -0.70 -9.87 6.22
N ARG A 392 0.11 -10.94 6.30
CA ARG A 392 -0.29 -12.29 5.86
C ARG A 392 -1.49 -12.85 6.64
N ALA A 393 -1.66 -12.43 7.89
CA ALA A 393 -2.85 -12.74 8.68
C ALA A 393 -4.03 -11.78 8.40
N GLY A 394 -3.93 -10.93 7.38
CA GLY A 394 -4.91 -9.94 6.96
C GLY A 394 -4.99 -8.70 7.86
N LEU A 395 -4.03 -8.50 8.75
CA LEU A 395 -3.95 -7.37 9.69
C LEU A 395 -3.11 -6.27 9.05
N ARG A 396 -3.76 -5.23 8.51
CA ARG A 396 -3.14 -4.22 7.63
C ARG A 396 -3.06 -2.82 8.24
N ILE A 397 -3.72 -2.61 9.37
CA ILE A 397 -3.67 -1.34 10.10
C ILE A 397 -2.98 -1.63 11.43
N GLY A 398 -1.69 -1.32 11.51
CA GLY A 398 -0.87 -1.58 12.69
C GLY A 398 -0.34 -0.30 13.29
N GLN A 399 -0.28 -0.23 14.61
CA GLN A 399 0.42 0.81 15.34
C GLN A 399 1.20 0.19 16.49
N ASP A 400 2.39 0.70 16.79
CA ASP A 400 3.14 0.33 17.98
C ASP A 400 3.03 1.36 19.12
N LEU A 401 3.23 0.88 20.34
CA LEU A 401 3.20 1.70 21.55
C LEU A 401 4.18 1.12 22.57
N TYR A 402 4.96 1.97 23.22
CA TYR A 402 5.93 1.51 24.20
C TYR A 402 5.46 1.65 25.65
N GLY A 403 5.86 0.65 26.43
CA GLY A 403 5.52 0.56 27.84
C GLY A 403 6.17 1.67 28.66
N ASP A 404 7.32 2.22 28.28
CA ASP A 404 8.01 3.29 29.00
C ASP A 404 7.46 4.70 28.75
N GLU A 405 6.63 4.87 27.73
CA GLU A 405 5.88 6.10 27.39
C GLU A 405 4.37 6.00 27.64
N THR A 406 3.86 4.80 27.93
CA THR A 406 2.51 4.61 28.49
C THR A 406 2.48 5.04 29.96
N LEU A 407 1.82 6.16 30.26
CA LEU A 407 1.85 6.86 31.54
C LEU A 407 0.43 7.20 32.05
N PRO A 408 -0.30 6.23 32.64
CA PRO A 408 -1.67 6.46 33.15
C PRO A 408 -1.78 7.55 34.23
N ASP A 409 -0.67 7.85 34.91
CA ASP A 409 -0.57 8.88 35.94
C ASP A 409 0.13 10.16 35.45
N GLY A 410 0.49 10.23 34.17
CA GLY A 410 1.12 11.38 33.53
C GLY A 410 0.11 12.43 33.07
N PRO A 411 0.58 13.62 32.66
CA PRO A 411 -0.25 14.53 31.89
C PRO A 411 -0.66 13.92 30.53
N PRO A 412 -1.82 14.29 29.99
CA PRO A 412 -2.77 15.26 30.53
C PRO A 412 -3.73 14.71 31.59
N HIS A 413 -3.78 13.39 31.82
CA HIS A 413 -4.65 12.73 32.82
C HIS A 413 -4.51 13.34 34.22
N ARG A 414 -3.27 13.65 34.60
CA ARG A 414 -2.95 14.46 35.77
C ARG A 414 -2.34 15.78 35.34
N ARG A 415 -3.07 16.89 35.57
CA ARG A 415 -2.56 18.23 35.25
C ARG A 415 -1.34 18.57 36.11
N GLY A 416 -0.20 18.74 35.45
CA GLY A 416 1.08 19.13 36.04
C GLY A 416 2.21 18.94 35.04
N ALA A 417 3.40 19.47 35.37
CA ALA A 417 4.58 19.20 34.56
C ALA A 417 4.95 17.72 34.64
N GLY A 418 5.21 17.10 33.49
CA GLY A 418 5.50 15.68 33.39
C GLY A 418 5.61 15.25 31.94
N ARG A 419 5.97 13.97 31.73
CA ARG A 419 5.99 13.36 30.40
C ARG A 419 4.57 13.06 29.94
N PHE A 420 4.28 13.41 28.69
CA PHE A 420 3.01 13.10 28.03
C PHE A 420 2.74 11.60 28.01
N ASP A 421 1.48 11.20 28.20
CA ASP A 421 1.04 9.83 28.00
C ASP A 421 0.83 9.53 26.51
N ALA A 422 1.79 8.84 25.90
CA ALA A 422 1.80 8.56 24.47
C ALA A 422 0.61 7.72 24.00
N THR A 423 -0.14 7.06 24.89
CA THR A 423 -1.35 6.32 24.48
C THR A 423 -2.40 7.22 23.82
N LEU A 424 -2.44 8.52 24.16
CA LEU A 424 -3.35 9.44 23.50
C LEU A 424 -2.99 9.70 22.03
N GLU A 425 -1.71 9.59 21.70
CA GLU A 425 -1.16 9.82 20.35
C GLU A 425 -1.17 8.51 19.54
N GLU A 426 -0.49 7.48 20.02
CA GLU A 426 -0.35 6.23 19.26
C GLU A 426 -1.70 5.56 19.03
N VAL A 427 -2.55 5.47 20.05
CA VAL A 427 -3.89 4.88 19.85
C VAL A 427 -4.73 5.75 18.92
N TRP A 428 -4.52 7.07 18.91
CA TRP A 428 -5.18 7.95 17.95
C TRP A 428 -4.69 7.72 16.51
N HIS A 429 -3.38 7.57 16.29
CA HIS A 429 -2.81 7.17 14.99
C HIS A 429 -3.44 5.87 14.49
N LEU A 430 -3.66 4.89 15.37
CA LEU A 430 -4.37 3.66 15.02
C LEU A 430 -5.82 3.91 14.61
N VAL A 431 -6.63 4.58 15.44
CA VAL A 431 -8.08 4.68 15.24
C VAL A 431 -8.43 5.68 14.12
N SER A 432 -7.63 6.73 13.92
CA SER A 432 -7.82 7.74 12.87
C SER A 432 -7.77 7.17 11.44
N ASN A 433 -7.08 6.04 11.24
CA ASN A 433 -7.13 5.27 9.98
C ASN A 433 -8.56 4.84 9.60
N GLY A 434 -9.45 4.64 10.58
CA GLY A 434 -10.86 4.38 10.33
C GLY A 434 -11.59 5.56 9.69
N TRP A 435 -11.26 6.80 10.08
CA TRP A 435 -11.80 8.01 9.45
C TRP A 435 -11.21 8.25 8.07
N CYS A 436 -9.91 8.00 7.89
CA CYS A 436 -9.25 8.04 6.59
C CYS A 436 -9.98 7.13 5.58
N ALA A 437 -10.28 5.88 5.97
CA ALA A 437 -10.97 4.92 5.13
C ALA A 437 -12.48 5.18 4.98
N ALA A 438 -13.17 5.69 6.01
CA ALA A 438 -14.61 5.93 5.97
C ALA A 438 -14.99 7.23 5.25
N TYR A 439 -14.13 8.24 5.32
CA TYR A 439 -14.38 9.61 4.85
C TYR A 439 -13.15 10.21 4.14
N PRO A 440 -12.68 9.61 3.03
CA PRO A 440 -11.41 10.01 2.41
C PRO A 440 -11.39 11.48 1.95
N GLY A 441 -12.50 12.02 1.43
CA GLY A 441 -12.56 13.45 1.07
C GLY A 441 -12.38 14.43 2.25
N ALA A 442 -12.54 13.96 3.48
CA ALA A 442 -12.35 14.76 4.69
C ALA A 442 -11.00 14.47 5.38
N PHE A 443 -10.59 13.20 5.47
CA PHE A 443 -9.47 12.75 6.31
C PHE A 443 -8.42 11.87 5.61
N ALA A 444 -8.48 11.68 4.29
CA ALA A 444 -7.40 10.99 3.58
C ALA A 444 -6.05 11.69 3.84
N TYR A 445 -4.99 10.90 3.98
CA TYR A 445 -3.65 11.42 4.26
C TYR A 445 -2.92 11.84 2.98
N GLU A 446 -3.41 11.44 1.80
CA GLU A 446 -2.95 11.96 0.53
C GLU A 446 -3.42 13.42 0.30
N PRO A 447 -2.73 14.19 -0.57
CA PRO A 447 -3.15 15.54 -0.90
C PRO A 447 -4.57 15.58 -1.49
N GLY A 448 -5.41 16.50 -0.99
CA GLY A 448 -6.75 16.77 -1.54
C GLY A 448 -7.91 16.48 -0.58
N SER A 449 -7.64 16.04 0.63
CA SER A 449 -8.64 15.97 1.70
C SER A 449 -8.75 17.31 2.42
N ARG A 450 -9.87 17.55 3.11
CA ARG A 450 -10.04 18.75 3.97
C ARG A 450 -8.95 18.85 5.04
N LEU A 451 -8.47 17.71 5.56
CA LEU A 451 -7.40 17.63 6.54
C LEU A 451 -6.07 18.10 5.94
N THR A 452 -5.69 17.56 4.78
CA THR A 452 -4.40 17.85 4.14
C THR A 452 -4.34 19.25 3.55
N ASP A 453 -5.47 19.77 3.05
CA ASP A 453 -5.59 21.17 2.66
C ASP A 453 -5.42 22.13 3.86
N ALA A 454 -5.91 21.75 5.05
CA ALA A 454 -5.68 22.54 6.27
C ALA A 454 -4.22 22.45 6.73
N MET A 455 -3.63 21.25 6.68
CA MET A 455 -2.22 21.04 6.99
C MET A 455 -1.29 21.88 6.10
N ASP A 456 -1.54 21.91 4.78
CA ASP A 456 -0.76 22.71 3.84
C ASP A 456 -0.75 24.19 4.23
N VAL A 457 -1.89 24.71 4.71
CA VAL A 457 -1.98 26.08 5.24
C VAL A 457 -1.16 26.23 6.52
N ALA A 458 -1.27 25.28 7.44
CA ALA A 458 -0.55 25.30 8.72
C ALA A 458 0.98 25.26 8.58
N ARG A 459 1.48 24.58 7.53
CA ARG A 459 2.90 24.51 7.19
C ARG A 459 3.38 25.68 6.33
N GLY A 460 2.49 26.57 5.88
CA GLY A 460 2.81 27.66 4.96
C GLY A 460 3.04 27.21 3.51
N GLY A 461 2.59 26.01 3.15
CA GLY A 461 2.70 25.42 1.81
C GLY A 461 2.56 23.90 1.84
N ARG A 462 2.42 23.30 0.66
CA ARG A 462 2.41 21.84 0.47
C ARG A 462 3.84 21.33 0.34
N PHE A 463 4.28 20.49 1.28
CA PHE A 463 5.61 19.89 1.29
C PHE A 463 5.50 18.39 1.37
N ARG A 464 5.97 17.65 0.36
CA ARG A 464 5.94 16.16 0.37
C ARG A 464 7.00 15.52 1.27
N THR A 465 8.07 16.26 1.55
CA THR A 465 9.14 15.90 2.47
C THR A 465 9.41 17.08 3.40
N ILE A 466 10.12 16.87 4.50
CA ILE A 466 10.47 17.94 5.44
C ILE A 466 11.23 19.06 4.71
N PRO A 467 10.76 20.33 4.76
CA PRO A 467 11.45 21.44 4.14
C PRO A 467 12.72 21.78 4.93
N ARG A 468 13.79 22.18 4.23
CA ARG A 468 15.05 22.59 4.87
C ARG A 468 14.91 23.81 5.78
N GLU A 469 13.95 24.68 5.47
CA GLU A 469 13.61 25.86 6.26
C GLU A 469 12.10 25.93 6.41
N THR A 470 11.64 26.09 7.64
CA THR A 470 10.21 26.26 7.96
C THR A 470 9.73 27.63 7.45
N PRO A 471 8.66 27.69 6.63
CA PRO A 471 8.15 28.96 6.11
C PRO A 471 7.75 29.96 7.20
N GLU A 472 8.04 31.25 6.95
CA GLU A 472 7.62 32.33 7.85
C GLU A 472 6.09 32.36 7.94
N GLY A 473 5.56 32.18 9.15
CA GLY A 473 4.12 32.18 9.42
C GLY A 473 3.47 30.81 9.55
N ALA A 474 4.21 29.71 9.32
CA ALA A 474 3.77 28.37 9.69
C ALA A 474 3.61 28.24 11.21
N TRP A 475 2.69 27.37 11.66
CA TRP A 475 2.52 26.99 13.07
C TRP A 475 2.61 25.48 13.30
N TYR A 476 2.82 24.73 12.21
CA TYR A 476 3.13 23.31 12.20
C TYR A 476 4.50 23.09 11.56
N HIS A 477 5.46 22.64 12.36
CA HIS A 477 6.90 22.64 12.03
C HIS A 477 7.52 21.24 12.11
N TYR A 478 6.72 20.18 12.06
CA TYR A 478 7.19 18.79 12.12
C TYR A 478 8.43 18.56 11.25
N ASP A 479 9.47 18.01 11.87
CA ASP A 479 10.85 18.01 11.38
C ASP A 479 11.50 16.62 11.28
N ASP A 480 10.77 15.54 11.55
CA ASP A 480 11.28 14.17 11.36
C ASP A 480 11.53 13.89 9.87
N GLU A 481 12.81 13.88 9.49
CA GLU A 481 13.27 13.67 8.11
C GLU A 481 12.86 12.31 7.53
N THR A 482 12.46 11.33 8.35
CA THR A 482 11.98 10.02 7.89
C THR A 482 10.50 10.04 7.47
N CYS A 483 9.79 11.13 7.78
CA CYS A 483 8.36 11.29 7.55
C CYS A 483 8.05 11.91 6.18
N GLY A 484 7.16 11.25 5.42
CA GLY A 484 6.56 11.76 4.19
C GLY A 484 5.27 12.55 4.43
N TYR A 485 4.59 12.94 3.34
CA TYR A 485 3.35 13.74 3.40
C TYR A 485 2.25 13.10 4.26
N GLU A 486 2.01 11.80 4.07
CA GLU A 486 0.94 11.08 4.75
C GLU A 486 1.20 10.98 6.26
N CYS A 487 2.44 10.69 6.63
CA CYS A 487 2.89 10.72 8.02
C CYS A 487 2.70 12.13 8.62
N MET A 488 3.10 13.19 7.92
CA MET A 488 2.86 14.57 8.39
C MET A 488 1.36 14.88 8.58
N ALA A 489 0.49 14.30 7.75
CA ALA A 489 -0.95 14.47 7.84
C ALA A 489 -1.56 13.72 9.04
N ALA A 490 -1.09 12.51 9.32
CA ALA A 490 -1.46 11.76 10.52
C ALA A 490 -1.06 12.52 11.80
N GLU A 491 0.19 13.01 11.84
CA GLU A 491 0.71 13.85 12.92
C GLU A 491 -0.08 15.15 13.09
N TYR A 492 -0.40 15.82 11.99
CA TYR A 492 -1.24 17.01 12.03
C TYR A 492 -2.64 16.69 12.59
N PHE A 493 -3.21 15.54 12.26
CA PHE A 493 -4.50 15.13 12.79
C PHE A 493 -4.44 14.89 14.30
N TYR A 494 -3.38 14.25 14.78
CA TYR A 494 -3.07 14.10 16.20
C TYR A 494 -2.95 15.46 16.90
N TRP A 495 -2.05 16.34 16.42
CA TRP A 495 -1.78 17.64 17.03
C TRP A 495 -3.05 18.47 17.15
N THR A 496 -3.84 18.51 16.08
CA THR A 496 -5.05 19.33 16.02
C THR A 496 -6.16 18.78 16.90
N LEU A 497 -6.45 17.48 16.86
CA LEU A 497 -7.51 16.90 17.70
C LEU A 497 -7.15 17.00 19.18
N THR A 498 -5.95 16.60 19.57
CA THR A 498 -5.56 16.61 20.99
C THR A 498 -5.45 18.03 21.55
N SER A 499 -5.05 19.01 20.74
CA SER A 499 -5.12 20.43 21.13
C SER A 499 -6.56 20.90 21.31
N TRP A 500 -7.46 20.52 20.40
CA TRP A 500 -8.88 20.87 20.50
C TRP A 500 -9.55 20.28 21.74
N LEU A 501 -9.16 19.07 22.13
CA LEU A 501 -9.66 18.39 23.32
C LEU A 501 -8.95 18.82 24.61
N GLY A 502 -7.99 19.74 24.54
CA GLY A 502 -7.23 20.24 25.68
C GLY A 502 -6.15 19.30 26.21
N GLY A 503 -5.81 18.24 25.47
CA GLY A 503 -4.76 17.29 25.82
C GLY A 503 -3.35 17.89 25.80
N GLN A 504 -3.14 18.95 25.03
CA GLN A 504 -1.89 19.69 24.98
C GLN A 504 -1.86 20.90 25.97
N ASP A 505 -2.98 21.19 26.66
CA ASP A 505 -3.13 22.31 27.60
C ASP A 505 -2.77 21.92 29.04
N TYR A 506 -1.48 21.74 29.32
CA TYR A 506 -0.99 21.56 30.68
C TYR A 506 0.36 22.24 30.92
N PRO A 507 0.71 22.53 32.20
CA PRO A 507 1.90 23.33 32.52
C PRO A 507 3.19 22.74 31.93
N GLY A 508 3.91 23.53 31.14
CA GLY A 508 5.19 23.16 30.52
C GLY A 508 5.07 22.53 29.12
N ARG A 509 3.87 22.12 28.70
CA ARG A 509 3.67 21.44 27.40
C ARG A 509 3.89 22.37 26.22
N ALA A 510 3.36 23.60 26.31
CA ALA A 510 3.50 24.59 25.25
C ALA A 510 4.97 24.88 24.92
N GLU A 511 5.83 24.95 25.92
CA GLU A 511 7.27 25.14 25.73
C GLU A 511 7.98 23.88 25.22
N GLU A 512 7.52 22.69 25.61
CA GLU A 512 8.07 21.40 25.18
C GLU A 512 7.85 21.16 23.68
N ILE A 513 6.66 21.48 23.16
CA ILE A 513 6.30 21.20 21.76
C ILE A 513 6.48 22.39 20.82
N ALA A 514 6.94 23.55 21.32
CA ALA A 514 7.05 24.78 20.53
C ALA A 514 7.96 24.66 19.30
N GLY A 515 8.82 23.64 19.24
CA GLY A 515 9.65 23.34 18.07
C GLY A 515 8.87 22.73 16.90
N GLU A 516 7.71 22.11 17.16
CA GLU A 516 6.92 21.38 16.17
C GLU A 516 5.49 21.93 16.03
N TRP A 517 4.90 22.48 17.10
CA TRP A 517 3.50 22.87 17.16
C TRP A 517 3.24 24.10 18.04
N GLU A 518 2.58 25.14 17.48
CA GLU A 518 2.32 26.40 18.20
C GLU A 518 0.90 26.54 18.77
N CYS A 519 0.03 25.54 18.61
CA CYS A 519 -1.39 25.63 18.96
C CYS A 519 -1.84 24.67 20.08
N PRO A 520 -1.22 24.66 21.28
CA PRO A 520 -1.48 23.66 22.34
C PRO A 520 -2.84 23.77 23.05
N THR A 521 -3.66 24.78 22.75
CA THR A 521 -4.94 25.01 23.44
C THR A 521 -6.09 25.07 22.45
N PRO A 522 -7.33 24.73 22.87
CA PRO A 522 -8.50 24.84 22.02
C PRO A 522 -8.67 26.26 21.44
N GLU A 523 -8.44 27.29 22.27
CA GLU A 523 -8.58 28.69 21.86
C GLU A 523 -7.48 29.15 20.88
N LEU A 524 -6.26 28.62 20.98
CA LEU A 524 -5.21 28.90 20.01
C LEU A 524 -5.50 28.21 18.67
N LEU A 525 -5.90 26.93 18.71
CA LEU A 525 -6.25 26.17 17.51
C LEU A 525 -7.40 26.83 16.75
N GLU A 526 -8.51 27.14 17.43
CA GLU A 526 -9.68 27.77 16.78
C GLU A 526 -9.31 29.09 16.09
N ARG A 527 -8.45 29.90 16.75
CA ARG A 527 -8.05 31.20 16.24
C ARG A 527 -7.01 31.14 15.11
N ARG A 528 -6.06 30.21 15.19
CA ARG A 528 -4.92 30.12 14.26
C ARG A 528 -5.24 29.25 13.07
N ASP A 529 -5.98 28.17 13.30
CA ASP A 529 -6.30 27.13 12.32
C ASP A 529 -7.82 26.90 12.17
N ALA A 530 -8.49 27.93 11.65
CA ALA A 530 -9.94 27.88 11.44
C ALA A 530 -10.37 26.83 10.38
N ALA A 531 -9.44 26.33 9.56
CA ALA A 531 -9.72 25.31 8.57
C ALA A 531 -9.90 23.95 9.24
N VAL A 532 -8.93 23.52 10.05
CA VAL A 532 -9.04 22.24 10.76
C VAL A 532 -10.05 22.32 11.90
N HIS A 533 -10.19 23.44 12.60
CA HIS A 533 -11.22 23.58 13.64
C HIS A 533 -12.64 23.34 13.09
N ARG A 534 -12.95 23.86 11.89
CA ARG A 534 -14.24 23.58 11.21
C ARG A 534 -14.40 22.12 10.81
N LEU A 535 -13.30 21.42 10.52
CA LEU A 535 -13.32 19.98 10.24
C LEU A 535 -13.56 19.17 11.51
N LEU A 536 -12.81 19.45 12.58
CA LEU A 536 -12.93 18.76 13.87
C LEU A 536 -14.28 18.95 14.54
N THR A 537 -14.93 20.09 14.31
CA THR A 537 -16.23 20.41 14.90
C THR A 537 -17.42 20.00 14.05
N ASP A 538 -17.20 19.48 12.84
CA ASP A 538 -18.25 19.05 11.92
C ASP A 538 -19.00 17.82 12.49
N PRO A 539 -20.30 17.93 12.83
CA PRO A 539 -21.04 16.83 13.43
C PRO A 539 -21.26 15.65 12.48
N ALA A 540 -20.98 15.81 11.18
CA ALA A 540 -21.12 14.74 10.19
C ALA A 540 -20.13 13.58 10.36
N PHE A 541 -19.05 13.78 11.11
CA PHE A 541 -17.96 12.80 11.24
C PHE A 541 -17.84 12.17 12.63
N ALA A 542 -18.73 12.54 13.58
CA ALA A 542 -18.73 11.97 14.94
C ALA A 542 -17.33 11.89 15.59
N LEU A 543 -16.48 12.89 15.35
CA LEU A 543 -15.15 12.93 15.97
C LEU A 543 -15.25 13.09 17.50
N PRO A 544 -14.28 12.56 18.25
CA PRO A 544 -14.23 12.68 19.70
C PRO A 544 -14.40 14.13 20.19
N ARG A 545 -15.12 14.28 21.30
CA ARG A 545 -15.43 15.56 21.96
C ARG A 545 -14.88 15.64 23.38
N VAL A 546 -14.45 14.52 23.93
CA VAL A 546 -13.84 14.38 25.25
C VAL A 546 -12.49 13.72 25.06
N LEU A 547 -11.46 14.24 25.72
CA LEU A 547 -10.16 13.58 25.74
C LEU A 547 -10.25 12.30 26.61
N PRO A 548 -9.78 11.14 26.14
CA PRO A 548 -9.72 9.94 26.95
C PRO A 548 -8.97 10.15 28.27
N ASP A 549 -9.50 9.60 29.36
CA ASP A 549 -8.95 9.69 30.72
C ASP A 549 -8.41 8.35 31.25
N GLY A 550 -8.53 7.26 30.47
CA GLY A 550 -8.11 5.91 30.85
C GLY A 550 -9.12 5.18 31.74
N VAL A 551 -10.35 5.69 31.87
CA VAL A 551 -11.44 5.17 32.72
C VAL A 551 -12.73 5.03 31.92
N TYR A 552 -12.74 4.05 31.03
CA TYR A 552 -13.91 3.68 30.23
C TYR A 552 -15.10 3.12 31.06
N ARG A 553 -16.30 3.68 30.86
CA ARG A 553 -17.54 3.35 31.61
C ARG A 553 -18.55 2.53 30.80
N GLY A 554 -18.46 2.48 29.49
CA GLY A 554 -19.39 1.81 28.55
C GLY A 554 -19.27 0.29 28.49
N MET A 555 -19.19 -0.37 29.64
CA MET A 555 -18.95 -1.82 29.70
C MET A 555 -20.20 -2.62 29.28
N GLY A 556 -19.99 -3.67 28.49
CA GLY A 556 -21.03 -4.64 28.16
C GLY A 556 -21.49 -5.47 29.37
N ALA A 557 -22.67 -6.09 29.26
CA ALA A 557 -23.15 -7.02 30.29
C ALA A 557 -22.21 -8.24 30.41
N ARG A 558 -21.80 -8.56 31.65
CA ARG A 558 -20.95 -9.72 31.96
C ARG A 558 -21.68 -11.05 31.94
#